data_AF-A0A370NQ23-F1
#
_entry.id   AF-A0A370NQ23-F1
#
_cell.length_a   1.000
_cell.length_b   1.000
_cell.length_c   1.000
_cell.angle_alpha   90.00
_cell.angle_beta   90.00
_cell.angle_gamma   90.00
#
_symmetry.space_group_name_H-M   'P 1'
#
loop_
_entity.id
_entity.type
_entity.pdbx_description
1 polymer ?
#
loop_
_entity_poly.entity_id
_entity_poly.type
_entity_poly.pdbx_seq_one_letter_code
_entity_poly.pdbx_strand_id
1 'polypeptide(L)'
;MRIKLAVGIILIAVLLSEGAVAAAFGNKDGFEPANIDEIANLLRDDPYDLELLISFGTSKGGSAGHIALAIRDDVPGDDLVYSANFYADRTREHERGYYTTNLMIGIPKKEYLFKTVSSVAETAEFGLDFGEVYKRSVIGVRVNGVPASDKQALAAYFRRINDDYHRRARNTEYHAGQIKYDYLRLNCAKTIGAAFKFGAGYKDLKVTGAKVLSGRRVVAAATANIPTEMAMKLIEEWGKRGYGMDVVLYKKYGGSTYVDPRADKKVAFKDLPNRFPSVLSLDFRREEGAYRDFDNLFAMYLLYNLGKYSVRVNERSMLLEIEKEKDPMTYPEAAKLATRNARSDSENFRRHILFRPRGTKIGETPENTHLYNFTDDGTKKTTP
;
A
#
# COMPACT_ATOMS: atom_id res chain seq x y z
N MET A 1 14.10 -44.41 -10.57
CA MET A 1 15.35 -43.87 -11.12
C MET A 1 15.03 -42.50 -11.71
N ARG A 2 15.31 -41.41 -10.97
CA ARG A 2 14.92 -40.03 -11.33
C ARG A 2 16.07 -39.37 -12.08
N ILE A 3 15.87 -39.06 -13.36
CA ILE A 3 16.80 -38.26 -14.16
C ILE A 3 16.57 -36.79 -13.77
N LYS A 4 17.57 -36.19 -13.12
CA LYS A 4 17.61 -34.74 -12.86
C LYS A 4 18.05 -34.05 -14.14
N LEU A 5 17.18 -33.25 -14.73
CA LEU A 5 17.52 -32.34 -15.83
C LEU A 5 18.24 -31.13 -15.22
N ALA A 6 19.51 -30.95 -15.57
CA ALA A 6 20.29 -29.77 -15.20
C ALA A 6 19.84 -28.60 -16.10
N VAL A 7 19.28 -27.56 -15.49
CA VAL A 7 18.98 -26.29 -16.15
C VAL A 7 20.26 -25.44 -16.08
N GLY A 8 20.86 -25.15 -17.23
CA GLY A 8 22.03 -24.29 -17.35
C GLY A 8 21.63 -22.81 -17.25
N ILE A 9 22.22 -22.10 -16.30
CA ILE A 9 22.15 -20.64 -16.20
C ILE A 9 23.18 -20.07 -17.20
N ILE A 10 22.71 -19.33 -18.20
CA ILE A 10 23.60 -18.49 -19.03
C ILE A 10 23.74 -17.15 -18.31
N LEU A 11 24.92 -16.92 -17.72
CA LEU A 11 25.30 -15.65 -17.10
C LEU A 11 25.95 -14.77 -18.19
N ILE A 12 25.23 -13.76 -18.68
CA ILE A 12 25.84 -12.70 -19.48
C ILE A 12 26.44 -11.70 -18.48
N ALA A 13 27.74 -11.77 -18.26
CA ALA A 13 28.47 -10.82 -17.43
C ALA A 13 28.72 -9.53 -18.22
N VAL A 14 27.87 -8.52 -18.05
CA VAL A 14 28.20 -7.15 -18.43
C VAL A 14 29.13 -6.59 -17.35
N LEU A 15 30.38 -6.31 -17.71
CA LEU A 15 31.38 -5.67 -16.85
C LEU A 15 31.00 -4.20 -16.58
N LEU A 16 30.05 -3.99 -15.68
CA LEU A 16 29.81 -2.70 -15.05
C LEU A 16 30.55 -2.68 -13.71
N SER A 17 31.17 -1.56 -13.37
CA SER A 17 31.74 -1.41 -12.03
C SER A 17 30.62 -1.57 -10.99
N GLU A 18 30.88 -2.28 -9.90
CA GLU A 18 29.90 -2.50 -8.82
C GLU A 18 29.30 -1.17 -8.33
N GLY A 19 30.11 -0.09 -8.34
CA GLY A 19 29.66 1.26 -8.02
C GLY A 19 28.66 1.86 -9.02
N ALA A 20 28.79 1.59 -10.33
CA ALA A 20 27.85 2.06 -11.34
C ALA A 20 26.52 1.29 -11.28
N VAL A 21 26.57 -0.02 -11.01
CA VAL A 21 25.37 -0.84 -10.81
C VAL A 21 24.60 -0.38 -9.57
N ALA A 22 25.29 -0.20 -8.44
CA ALA A 22 24.67 0.29 -7.21
C ALA A 22 24.09 1.71 -7.36
N ALA A 23 24.74 2.58 -8.12
CA ALA A 23 24.25 3.93 -8.36
C ALA A 23 23.00 3.99 -9.26
N ALA A 24 22.87 3.05 -10.21
CA ALA A 24 21.75 2.98 -11.14
C ALA A 24 20.59 2.09 -10.66
N PHE A 25 20.80 1.26 -9.64
CA PHE A 25 19.78 0.34 -9.14
C PHE A 25 18.58 1.07 -8.52
N GLY A 26 17.37 0.68 -8.92
CA GLY A 26 16.13 1.29 -8.45
C GLY A 26 15.91 2.73 -8.92
N ASN A 27 16.70 3.21 -9.89
CA ASN A 27 16.43 4.46 -10.59
C ASN A 27 15.50 4.20 -11.77
N LYS A 28 14.76 5.22 -12.21
CA LYS A 28 14.00 5.15 -13.46
C LYS A 28 14.93 4.75 -14.62
N ASP A 29 14.51 3.77 -15.41
CA ASP A 29 15.28 3.13 -16.50
C ASP A 29 16.60 2.44 -16.07
N GLY A 30 16.81 2.28 -14.76
CA GLY A 30 17.98 1.64 -14.18
C GLY A 30 17.80 0.15 -13.90
N PHE A 31 18.74 -0.44 -13.15
CA PHE A 31 18.68 -1.86 -12.80
C PHE A 31 17.55 -2.15 -11.81
N GLU A 32 16.88 -3.28 -12.00
CA GLU A 32 15.89 -3.87 -11.10
C GLU A 32 16.40 -5.23 -10.56
N PRO A 33 15.82 -5.79 -9.49
CA PRO A 33 16.25 -7.08 -8.98
C PRO A 33 16.14 -8.18 -10.04
N ALA A 34 17.21 -8.93 -10.26
CA ALA A 34 17.25 -9.95 -11.31
C ALA A 34 16.31 -11.15 -11.04
N ASN A 35 15.85 -11.32 -9.80
CA ASN A 35 15.02 -12.44 -9.35
C ASN A 35 13.57 -12.04 -9.05
N ILE A 36 13.04 -10.97 -9.67
CA ILE A 36 11.64 -10.56 -9.50
C ILE A 36 10.68 -11.72 -9.79
N ASP A 37 10.88 -12.46 -10.88
CA ASP A 37 9.99 -13.58 -11.25
C ASP A 37 10.02 -14.71 -10.22
N GLU A 38 11.19 -15.01 -9.64
CA GLU A 38 11.35 -16.04 -8.61
C GLU A 38 10.53 -15.70 -7.36
N ILE A 39 10.70 -14.49 -6.83
CA ILE A 39 9.97 -14.05 -5.63
C ILE A 39 8.49 -13.87 -5.90
N ALA A 40 8.12 -13.36 -7.08
CA ALA A 40 6.71 -13.24 -7.46
C ALA A 40 6.03 -14.61 -7.55
N ASN A 41 6.71 -15.62 -8.11
CA ASN A 41 6.18 -16.99 -8.18
C ASN A 41 6.05 -17.60 -6.77
N LEU A 42 7.06 -17.46 -5.93
CA LEU A 42 7.01 -17.94 -4.54
C LEU A 42 5.84 -17.32 -3.77
N LEU A 43 5.60 -16.01 -3.91
CA LEU A 43 4.45 -15.35 -3.29
C LEU A 43 3.09 -15.77 -3.90
N ARG A 44 3.08 -16.25 -5.14
CA ARG A 44 1.89 -16.75 -5.85
C ARG A 44 1.55 -18.22 -5.55
N ASP A 45 2.48 -18.98 -4.98
CA ASP A 45 2.22 -20.35 -4.51
C ASP A 45 1.14 -20.37 -3.41
N ASP A 46 1.05 -19.28 -2.64
CA ASP A 46 -0.08 -19.05 -1.76
C ASP A 46 -1.35 -18.67 -2.53
N PRO A 47 -2.51 -19.25 -2.15
CA PRO A 47 -3.78 -18.89 -2.76
C PRO A 47 -4.26 -17.52 -2.27
N TYR A 48 -4.61 -16.66 -3.22
CA TYR A 48 -5.33 -15.40 -3.01
C TYR A 48 -6.04 -15.00 -4.29
N ASP A 49 -7.08 -14.20 -4.17
CA ASP A 49 -7.92 -13.70 -5.26
C ASP A 49 -7.68 -12.23 -5.56
N LEU A 50 -7.44 -11.44 -4.50
CA LEU A 50 -7.20 -10.01 -4.55
C LEU A 50 -6.03 -9.66 -3.64
N GLU A 51 -5.34 -8.57 -3.94
CA GLU A 51 -4.41 -7.95 -3.01
C GLU A 51 -4.60 -6.43 -2.97
N LEU A 52 -5.01 -5.92 -1.82
CA LEU A 52 -5.10 -4.48 -1.60
C LEU A 52 -3.73 -3.95 -1.20
N LEU A 53 -3.13 -3.15 -2.08
CA LEU A 53 -1.80 -2.58 -1.92
C LEU A 53 -1.94 -1.19 -1.31
N ILE A 54 -1.47 -1.03 -0.08
CA ILE A 54 -1.46 0.22 0.68
C ILE A 54 -0.02 0.73 0.69
N SER A 55 0.29 1.73 -0.13
CA SER A 55 1.62 2.34 -0.14
C SER A 55 1.72 3.46 0.88
N PHE A 56 2.79 3.45 1.67
CA PHE A 56 2.95 4.32 2.83
C PHE A 56 4.34 4.96 2.90
N GLY A 57 4.36 6.27 2.85
CA GLY A 57 5.56 7.10 2.77
C GLY A 57 5.17 8.52 2.41
N THR A 58 5.98 9.51 2.78
CA THR A 58 5.63 10.91 2.52
C THR A 58 6.13 11.35 1.15
N SER A 59 5.23 11.79 0.25
CA SER A 59 5.59 12.87 -0.66
C SER A 59 5.44 14.20 0.10
N LYS A 60 6.35 15.16 -0.14
CA LYS A 60 6.18 16.51 0.41
C LYS A 60 4.99 17.16 -0.31
N GLY A 61 3.84 17.12 0.36
CA GLY A 61 2.53 17.45 -0.20
C GLY A 61 1.37 16.84 0.58
N GLY A 62 1.64 15.93 1.54
CA GLY A 62 0.61 15.44 2.45
C GLY A 62 -0.35 14.45 1.81
N SER A 63 0.13 13.54 0.94
CA SER A 63 -0.66 12.40 0.50
C SER A 63 -0.67 11.35 1.63
N ALA A 64 -1.81 11.07 2.28
CA ALA A 64 -1.97 10.02 3.30
C ALA A 64 -1.82 8.58 2.75
N GLY A 65 -0.78 8.33 1.97
CA GLY A 65 -0.59 7.09 1.23
C GLY A 65 -1.42 7.02 -0.04
N HIS A 66 -1.31 5.88 -0.70
CA HIS A 66 -2.04 5.53 -1.90
C HIS A 66 -2.55 4.10 -1.75
N ILE A 67 -3.72 3.79 -2.31
CA ILE A 67 -4.20 2.42 -2.41
C ILE A 67 -4.41 2.02 -3.87
N ALA A 68 -3.93 0.82 -4.19
CA ALA A 68 -4.14 0.14 -5.45
C ALA A 68 -4.71 -1.25 -5.18
N LEU A 69 -5.32 -1.86 -6.20
CA LEU A 69 -5.92 -3.19 -6.09
C LEU A 69 -5.32 -4.11 -7.15
N ALA A 70 -4.58 -5.13 -6.71
CA ALA A 70 -4.23 -6.25 -7.56
C ALA A 70 -5.43 -7.19 -7.66
N ILE A 71 -5.80 -7.54 -8.89
CA ILE A 71 -6.76 -8.61 -9.17
C ILE A 71 -5.95 -9.77 -9.73
N ARG A 72 -5.98 -10.92 -9.04
CA ARG A 72 -5.44 -12.16 -9.59
C ARG A 72 -6.43 -12.67 -10.63
N ASP A 73 -6.08 -12.45 -11.88
CA ASP A 73 -6.71 -13.13 -12.99
C ASP A 73 -6.11 -14.53 -13.15
N ASP A 74 -6.80 -15.39 -13.89
CA ASP A 74 -6.31 -16.74 -14.19
C ASP A 74 -5.24 -16.73 -15.31
N VAL A 75 -4.64 -15.56 -15.59
CA VAL A 75 -3.56 -15.42 -16.56
C VAL A 75 -2.23 -15.79 -15.89
N PRO A 76 -1.44 -16.70 -16.48
CA PRO A 76 -0.14 -17.05 -15.92
C PRO A 76 0.83 -15.85 -15.89
N GLY A 77 1.59 -15.73 -14.80
CA GLY A 77 2.84 -14.95 -14.77
C GLY A 77 2.81 -13.62 -13.99
N ASP A 78 1.66 -12.97 -13.79
CA ASP A 78 1.55 -11.79 -12.91
C ASP A 78 0.08 -11.48 -12.56
N ASP A 79 -0.16 -10.60 -11.58
CA ASP A 79 -1.48 -9.98 -11.36
C ASP A 79 -1.56 -8.63 -12.06
N LEU A 80 -2.77 -8.13 -12.31
CA LEU A 80 -2.97 -6.77 -12.79
C LEU A 80 -3.34 -5.85 -11.62
N VAL A 81 -2.50 -4.85 -11.37
CA VAL A 81 -2.69 -3.81 -10.35
C VAL A 81 -3.40 -2.61 -10.95
N TYR A 82 -4.54 -2.25 -10.36
CA TYR A 82 -5.33 -1.08 -10.71
C TYR A 82 -5.07 0.06 -9.73
N SER A 83 -4.60 1.20 -10.26
CA SER A 83 -4.24 2.41 -9.52
C SER A 83 -4.88 3.64 -10.16
N ALA A 84 -5.27 4.63 -9.35
CA ALA A 84 -5.76 5.91 -9.87
C ALA A 84 -4.60 6.83 -10.25
N ASN A 85 -4.64 7.33 -11.49
CA ASN A 85 -3.67 8.24 -12.04
C ASN A 85 -3.88 9.67 -11.51
N PHE A 86 -2.95 10.13 -10.67
CA PHE A 86 -2.96 11.50 -10.13
C PHE A 86 -2.98 12.57 -11.23
N TYR A 87 -2.31 12.33 -12.36
CA TYR A 87 -2.18 13.27 -13.47
C TYR A 87 -3.41 13.31 -14.38
N ALA A 88 -4.40 12.43 -14.19
CA ALA A 88 -5.67 12.46 -14.89
C ALA A 88 -6.67 13.51 -14.33
N ASP A 89 -6.16 14.63 -13.80
CA ASP A 89 -6.91 15.73 -13.18
C ASP A 89 -7.32 16.83 -14.18
N ARG A 90 -6.73 16.80 -15.38
CA ARG A 90 -6.91 17.75 -16.49
C ARG A 90 -6.49 19.18 -16.14
N THR A 91 -5.48 19.32 -15.30
CA THR A 91 -4.80 20.61 -15.14
C THR A 91 -3.90 20.87 -16.34
N ARG A 92 -3.69 22.15 -16.69
CA ARG A 92 -2.88 22.51 -17.87
C ARG A 92 -1.42 22.11 -17.70
N GLU A 93 -0.95 22.15 -16.46
CA GLU A 93 0.38 21.74 -16.04
C GLU A 93 0.65 20.27 -16.35
N HIS A 94 -0.38 19.42 -16.28
CA HIS A 94 -0.26 17.99 -16.55
C HIS A 94 -0.52 17.61 -18.02
N GLU A 95 -0.92 18.53 -18.89
CA GLU A 95 -1.23 18.24 -20.30
C GLU A 95 0.01 17.81 -21.12
N ARG A 96 1.22 18.11 -20.64
CA ARG A 96 2.47 17.77 -21.33
C ARG A 96 3.45 17.10 -20.38
N GLY A 97 4.07 16.01 -20.84
CA GLY A 97 5.11 15.30 -20.09
C GLY A 97 4.59 14.31 -19.04
N TYR A 98 3.28 14.19 -18.87
CA TYR A 98 2.64 13.21 -17.99
C TYR A 98 1.74 12.27 -18.78
N TYR A 99 1.60 11.05 -18.29
CA TYR A 99 0.56 10.16 -18.79
C TYR A 99 -0.80 10.60 -18.25
N THR A 100 -1.71 11.02 -19.12
CA THR A 100 -3.06 11.49 -18.73
C THR A 100 -4.18 10.75 -19.46
N THR A 101 -3.85 9.69 -20.19
CA THR A 101 -4.77 8.97 -21.08
C THR A 101 -5.89 8.28 -20.31
N ASN A 102 -5.58 7.62 -19.19
CA ASN A 102 -6.55 6.90 -18.38
C ASN A 102 -6.56 7.44 -16.94
N LEU A 103 -7.75 7.41 -16.32
CA LEU A 103 -7.94 7.74 -14.91
C LEU A 103 -7.56 6.57 -14.00
N MET A 104 -7.92 5.35 -14.38
CA MET A 104 -7.47 4.12 -13.75
C MET A 104 -6.48 3.39 -14.65
N ILE A 105 -5.30 3.12 -14.14
CA ILE A 105 -4.23 2.43 -14.86
C ILE A 105 -4.16 1.00 -14.34
N GLY A 106 -4.08 0.04 -15.26
CA GLY A 106 -3.83 -1.37 -14.95
C GLY A 106 -2.43 -1.75 -15.43
N ILE A 107 -1.56 -2.21 -14.53
CA ILE A 107 -0.20 -2.66 -14.85
C ILE A 107 0.19 -3.93 -14.09
N PRO A 108 1.15 -4.73 -14.59
CA PRO A 108 1.59 -5.95 -13.92
C PRO A 108 2.07 -5.68 -12.48
N LYS A 109 1.73 -6.52 -11.51
CA LYS A 109 2.10 -6.31 -10.10
C LYS A 109 3.61 -6.30 -9.89
N LYS A 110 4.37 -7.11 -10.63
CA LYS A 110 5.84 -7.04 -10.64
C LYS A 110 6.33 -5.67 -11.05
N GLU A 111 5.69 -5.07 -12.06
CA GLU A 111 5.97 -3.70 -12.51
C GLU A 111 5.64 -2.68 -11.41
N TYR A 112 4.44 -2.77 -10.84
CA TYR A 112 3.96 -1.89 -9.78
C TYR A 112 4.91 -1.85 -8.58
N LEU A 113 5.38 -3.02 -8.15
CA LEU A 113 6.19 -3.15 -6.95
C LEU A 113 7.68 -2.92 -7.22
N PHE A 114 8.26 -3.54 -8.25
CA PHE A 114 9.71 -3.79 -8.31
C PHE A 114 10.41 -3.30 -9.57
N LYS A 115 9.70 -2.97 -10.65
CA LYS A 115 10.37 -2.57 -11.89
C LYS A 115 10.79 -1.10 -11.89
N THR A 116 11.67 -0.76 -12.81
CA THR A 116 12.20 0.59 -13.02
C THR A 116 11.71 1.27 -14.31
N VAL A 117 10.87 0.57 -15.07
CA VAL A 117 10.28 1.06 -16.33
C VAL A 117 8.79 0.78 -16.31
N SER A 118 7.99 1.70 -16.86
CA SER A 118 6.57 1.46 -17.08
C SER A 118 6.29 0.89 -18.47
N SER A 119 5.40 -0.10 -18.55
CA SER A 119 4.84 -0.59 -19.81
C SER A 119 3.76 0.33 -20.40
N VAL A 120 3.27 1.31 -19.63
CA VAL A 120 2.15 2.19 -20.03
C VAL A 120 2.61 3.35 -20.91
N ALA A 121 3.65 4.06 -20.49
CA ALA A 121 4.27 5.15 -21.22
C ALA A 121 5.56 5.62 -20.53
N GLU A 122 6.50 6.18 -21.29
CA GLU A 122 7.70 6.84 -20.74
C GLU A 122 7.33 8.03 -19.81
N THR A 123 6.17 8.64 -20.04
CA THR A 123 5.65 9.77 -19.26
C THR A 123 4.97 9.35 -17.96
N ALA A 124 4.78 8.04 -17.72
CA ALA A 124 4.26 7.51 -16.46
C ALA A 124 5.15 7.89 -15.27
N GLU A 125 4.55 8.01 -14.08
CA GLU A 125 5.25 8.45 -12.87
C GLU A 125 5.60 7.30 -11.92
N PHE A 126 6.82 7.40 -11.42
CA PHE A 126 7.46 6.42 -10.58
C PHE A 126 6.89 6.46 -9.15
N GLY A 127 6.33 5.33 -8.68
CA GLY A 127 5.63 5.21 -7.40
C GLY A 127 4.16 5.63 -7.46
N LEU A 128 3.59 5.76 -8.66
CA LEU A 128 2.15 5.76 -8.90
C LEU A 128 1.78 4.68 -9.92
N ASP A 129 2.67 4.51 -10.90
CA ASP A 129 2.47 3.62 -12.03
C ASP A 129 3.46 2.47 -12.07
N PHE A 130 4.58 2.49 -11.33
CA PHE A 130 5.55 1.37 -11.19
C PHE A 130 6.58 1.62 -10.07
N GLY A 131 7.30 0.57 -9.63
CA GLY A 131 8.48 0.69 -8.76
C GLY A 131 8.22 1.28 -7.37
N GLU A 132 7.07 1.03 -6.75
CA GLU A 132 6.70 1.64 -5.46
C GLU A 132 7.74 1.41 -4.35
N VAL A 133 8.34 0.22 -4.29
CA VAL A 133 9.28 -0.12 -3.19
C VAL A 133 10.53 0.76 -3.17
N TYR A 134 10.91 1.40 -4.27
CA TYR A 134 12.07 2.29 -4.24
C TYR A 134 11.74 3.64 -3.59
N LYS A 135 10.47 4.05 -3.63
CA LYS A 135 9.99 5.32 -3.07
C LYS A 135 9.48 5.14 -1.64
N ARG A 136 8.77 4.05 -1.35
CA ARG A 136 8.03 3.83 -0.10
C ARG A 136 7.73 2.36 0.13
N SER A 137 7.38 1.97 1.36
CA SER A 137 6.92 0.61 1.62
C SER A 137 5.48 0.41 1.14
N VAL A 138 5.12 -0.84 0.87
CA VAL A 138 3.76 -1.25 0.49
C VAL A 138 3.30 -2.39 1.40
N ILE A 139 2.10 -2.29 1.95
CA ILE A 139 1.40 -3.39 2.62
C ILE A 139 0.43 -4.00 1.61
N GLY A 140 0.62 -5.26 1.26
CA GLY A 140 -0.33 -6.04 0.48
C GLY A 140 -1.22 -6.86 1.39
N VAL A 141 -2.51 -6.53 1.46
CA VAL A 141 -3.51 -7.37 2.14
C VAL A 141 -4.06 -8.34 1.12
N ARG A 142 -3.63 -9.59 1.18
CA ARG A 142 -4.11 -10.68 0.32
C ARG A 142 -5.42 -11.21 0.87
N VAL A 143 -6.37 -11.45 -0.02
CA VAL A 143 -7.72 -11.94 0.32
C VAL A 143 -8.00 -13.18 -0.51
N ASN A 144 -8.47 -14.26 0.12
CA ASN A 144 -8.87 -15.49 -0.54
C ASN A 144 -10.33 -15.84 -0.27
N GLY A 145 -10.95 -16.56 -1.21
CA GLY A 145 -12.37 -16.90 -1.17
C GLY A 145 -13.27 -15.84 -1.80
N VAL A 146 -12.70 -14.92 -2.60
CA VAL A 146 -13.49 -13.88 -3.28
C VAL A 146 -14.15 -14.48 -4.53
N PRO A 147 -15.47 -14.33 -4.72
CA PRO A 147 -16.14 -14.87 -5.90
C PRO A 147 -15.54 -14.36 -7.21
N ALA A 148 -15.46 -15.24 -8.22
CA ALA A 148 -14.99 -14.85 -9.55
C ALA A 148 -15.84 -13.72 -10.16
N SER A 149 -17.15 -13.67 -9.87
CA SER A 149 -18.05 -12.59 -10.26
C SER A 149 -17.61 -11.24 -9.72
N ASP A 150 -17.10 -11.19 -8.49
CA ASP A 150 -16.69 -9.95 -7.84
C ASP A 150 -15.39 -9.43 -8.50
N LYS A 151 -14.43 -10.33 -8.78
CA LYS A 151 -13.21 -9.99 -9.54
C LYS A 151 -13.54 -9.41 -10.92
N GLN A 152 -14.45 -10.06 -11.64
CA GLN A 152 -14.90 -9.60 -12.96
C GLN A 152 -15.63 -8.26 -12.88
N ALA A 153 -16.48 -8.06 -11.87
CA ALA A 153 -17.20 -6.80 -11.66
C ALA A 153 -16.27 -5.64 -11.32
N LEU A 154 -15.21 -5.88 -10.54
CA LEU A 154 -14.18 -4.88 -10.22
C LEU A 154 -13.42 -4.45 -11.50
N ALA A 155 -12.93 -5.42 -12.28
CA ALA A 155 -12.26 -5.12 -13.55
C ALA A 155 -13.18 -4.40 -14.55
N ALA A 156 -14.45 -4.80 -14.64
CA ALA A 156 -15.45 -4.12 -15.46
C ALA A 156 -15.70 -2.68 -14.99
N TYR A 157 -15.75 -2.44 -13.67
CA TYR A 157 -15.90 -1.09 -13.12
C TYR A 157 -14.71 -0.19 -13.45
N PHE A 158 -13.48 -0.70 -13.37
CA PHE A 158 -12.28 0.09 -13.72
C PHE A 158 -12.24 0.46 -15.21
N ARG A 159 -12.73 -0.41 -16.10
CA ARG A 159 -12.94 -0.03 -17.51
C ARG A 159 -14.00 1.05 -17.66
N ARG A 160 -15.15 0.87 -17.00
CA ARG A 160 -16.25 1.82 -17.05
C ARG A 160 -15.86 3.23 -16.59
N ILE A 161 -15.11 3.36 -15.49
CA ILE A 161 -14.69 4.69 -15.01
C ILE A 161 -13.71 5.37 -15.97
N ASN A 162 -12.90 4.61 -16.71
CA ASN A 162 -12.10 5.15 -17.82
C ASN A 162 -12.97 5.61 -18.98
N ASP A 163 -13.99 4.83 -19.38
CA ASP A 163 -14.93 5.25 -20.44
C ASP A 163 -15.68 6.52 -20.05
N ASP A 164 -16.07 6.63 -18.77
CA ASP A 164 -16.71 7.83 -18.22
C ASP A 164 -15.73 9.01 -18.16
N TYR A 165 -14.46 8.77 -17.81
CA TYR A 165 -13.39 9.77 -17.90
C TYR A 165 -13.25 10.27 -19.35
N HIS A 166 -13.05 9.40 -20.34
CA HIS A 166 -12.87 9.80 -21.74
C HIS A 166 -14.06 10.60 -22.28
N ARG A 167 -15.28 10.15 -21.99
CA ARG A 167 -16.54 10.85 -22.36
C ARG A 167 -16.77 12.14 -21.59
N ARG A 168 -15.93 12.46 -20.60
CA ARG A 168 -16.09 13.61 -19.69
C ARG A 168 -17.43 13.56 -18.95
N ALA A 169 -17.90 12.36 -18.62
CA ALA A 169 -19.17 12.15 -17.95
C ALA A 169 -19.23 12.95 -16.64
N ARG A 170 -20.46 13.31 -16.25
CA ARG A 170 -20.72 14.10 -15.05
C ARG A 170 -21.86 13.49 -14.26
N ASN A 171 -21.82 13.67 -12.95
CA ASN A 171 -22.92 13.31 -12.04
C ASN A 171 -23.37 11.85 -12.22
N THR A 172 -22.41 10.93 -12.21
CA THR A 172 -22.67 9.50 -12.18
C THR A 172 -23.20 9.11 -10.80
N GLU A 173 -23.74 7.89 -10.67
CA GLU A 173 -24.24 7.38 -9.41
C GLU A 173 -23.15 7.24 -8.33
N TYR A 174 -21.88 7.22 -8.73
CA TYR A 174 -20.73 7.08 -7.84
C TYR A 174 -19.92 8.38 -7.65
N HIS A 175 -20.17 9.42 -8.45
CA HIS A 175 -19.45 10.69 -8.36
C HIS A 175 -20.25 11.90 -8.86
N ALA A 176 -20.37 12.92 -8.01
CA ALA A 176 -20.91 14.22 -8.35
C ALA A 176 -19.83 15.13 -8.95
N GLY A 177 -20.11 15.76 -10.09
CA GLY A 177 -19.13 16.49 -10.89
C GLY A 177 -18.56 15.64 -12.02
N GLN A 178 -17.53 16.17 -12.68
CA GLN A 178 -16.90 15.52 -13.82
C GLN A 178 -15.95 14.40 -13.38
N ILE A 179 -15.97 13.27 -14.09
CA ILE A 179 -15.02 12.19 -13.89
C ILE A 179 -13.63 12.64 -14.34
N LYS A 180 -12.77 12.88 -13.34
CA LYS A 180 -11.34 13.19 -13.44
C LYS A 180 -10.72 13.02 -12.05
N TYR A 181 -9.41 12.85 -11.98
CA TYR A 181 -8.74 12.77 -10.68
C TYR A 181 -8.97 14.07 -9.91
N ASP A 182 -9.33 13.92 -8.63
CA ASP A 182 -9.46 15.02 -7.69
C ASP A 182 -9.05 14.50 -6.32
N TYR A 183 -8.01 15.09 -5.76
CA TYR A 183 -7.41 14.65 -4.50
C TYR A 183 -8.43 14.54 -3.34
N LEU A 184 -9.44 15.40 -3.32
CA LEU A 184 -10.47 15.42 -2.28
C LEU A 184 -11.75 14.66 -2.68
N ARG A 185 -12.08 14.58 -3.97
CA ARG A 185 -13.41 14.16 -4.44
C ARG A 185 -13.44 12.88 -5.27
N LEU A 186 -12.36 12.50 -5.92
CA LEU A 186 -12.22 11.28 -6.73
C LEU A 186 -10.75 10.84 -6.76
N ASN A 187 -10.23 10.52 -5.58
CA ASN A 187 -8.89 9.99 -5.40
C ASN A 187 -8.89 8.44 -5.52
N CYS A 188 -7.73 7.83 -5.32
CA CYS A 188 -7.55 6.37 -5.33
C CYS A 188 -8.50 5.66 -4.34
N ALA A 189 -8.57 6.15 -3.10
CA ALA A 189 -9.40 5.58 -2.05
C ALA A 189 -10.89 5.54 -2.43
N LYS A 190 -11.42 6.65 -2.95
CA LYS A 190 -12.80 6.70 -3.40
C LYS A 190 -13.03 5.79 -4.59
N THR A 191 -12.11 5.76 -5.54
CA THR A 191 -12.29 4.98 -6.79
C THR A 191 -12.30 3.49 -6.50
N ILE A 192 -11.38 2.99 -5.67
CA ILE A 192 -11.38 1.60 -5.21
C ILE A 192 -12.64 1.29 -4.39
N GLY A 193 -13.00 2.13 -3.41
CA GLY A 193 -14.22 1.93 -2.63
C GLY A 193 -15.48 1.92 -3.49
N ALA A 194 -15.56 2.79 -4.50
CA ALA A 194 -16.67 2.84 -5.44
C ALA A 194 -16.73 1.60 -6.34
N ALA A 195 -15.59 1.02 -6.73
CA ALA A 195 -15.55 -0.25 -7.45
C ALA A 195 -16.18 -1.38 -6.63
N PHE A 196 -15.86 -1.47 -5.34
CA PHE A 196 -16.50 -2.46 -4.46
C PHE A 196 -18.00 -2.18 -4.26
N LYS A 197 -18.38 -0.93 -3.98
CA LYS A 197 -19.78 -0.57 -3.68
C LYS A 197 -20.69 -0.69 -4.91
N PHE A 198 -20.30 -0.11 -6.03
CA PHE A 198 -21.12 0.04 -7.24
C PHE A 198 -20.80 -1.00 -8.32
N GLY A 199 -19.62 -1.62 -8.29
CA GLY A 199 -19.25 -2.74 -9.16
C GLY A 199 -19.58 -4.08 -8.51
N ALA A 200 -18.86 -4.44 -7.45
CA ALA A 200 -18.94 -5.75 -6.81
C ALA A 200 -20.07 -5.90 -5.76
N GLY A 201 -20.97 -4.92 -5.65
CA GLY A 201 -22.18 -5.06 -4.83
C GLY A 201 -21.97 -5.02 -3.31
N TYR A 202 -20.89 -4.40 -2.82
CA TYR A 202 -20.67 -4.16 -1.38
C TYR A 202 -21.56 -3.00 -0.91
N LYS A 203 -22.88 -3.24 -0.85
CA LYS A 203 -23.92 -2.20 -0.64
C LYS A 203 -23.70 -1.37 0.63
N ASP A 204 -23.26 -2.03 1.71
CA ASP A 204 -23.07 -1.40 3.02
C ASP A 204 -21.72 -0.67 3.16
N LEU A 205 -20.81 -0.83 2.19
CA LEU A 205 -19.54 -0.11 2.19
C LEU A 205 -19.80 1.40 2.09
N LYS A 206 -19.38 2.14 3.12
CA LYS A 206 -19.53 3.59 3.19
C LYS A 206 -18.41 4.28 2.42
N VAL A 207 -18.73 4.62 1.17
CA VAL A 207 -17.90 5.48 0.31
C VAL A 207 -18.44 6.89 0.39
N THR A 208 -17.64 7.82 0.92
CA THR A 208 -18.11 9.19 1.13
C THR A 208 -18.22 9.90 -0.22
N GLY A 209 -19.45 10.25 -0.60
CA GLY A 209 -19.71 11.24 -1.64
C GLY A 209 -19.61 12.64 -1.02
N ALA A 210 -18.86 13.56 -1.64
CA ALA A 210 -18.86 14.95 -1.20
C ALA A 210 -20.29 15.49 -1.31
N LYS A 211 -20.97 15.68 -0.17
CA LYS A 211 -22.24 16.42 -0.15
C LYS A 211 -21.91 17.86 -0.54
N VAL A 212 -22.52 18.34 -1.62
CA VAL A 212 -22.41 19.74 -2.05
C VAL A 212 -23.19 20.58 -1.04
N LEU A 213 -22.58 20.88 0.10
CA LEU A 213 -22.93 22.05 0.89
C LEU A 213 -22.11 23.21 0.33
N SER A 214 -22.78 24.12 -0.36
CA SER A 214 -22.19 25.33 -0.90
C SER A 214 -21.47 26.11 0.21
N GLY A 215 -20.13 26.23 0.13
CA GLY A 215 -19.45 27.39 0.68
C GLY A 215 -18.14 27.23 1.46
N ARG A 216 -17.65 26.04 1.86
CA ARG A 216 -16.40 25.97 2.65
C ARG A 216 -15.46 24.82 2.28
N ARG A 217 -14.22 25.16 1.88
CA ARG A 217 -13.10 24.21 1.62
C ARG A 217 -12.83 23.24 2.78
N VAL A 218 -13.13 23.65 4.01
CA VAL A 218 -12.97 22.86 5.25
C VAL A 218 -13.83 21.59 5.24
N VAL A 219 -15.03 21.62 4.62
CA VAL A 219 -15.91 20.44 4.53
C VAL A 219 -15.34 19.40 3.57
N ALA A 220 -14.68 19.83 2.48
CA ALA A 220 -14.15 18.92 1.47
C ALA A 220 -13.03 18.02 2.00
N ALA A 221 -12.11 18.55 2.81
CA ALA A 221 -11.06 17.77 3.46
C ALA A 221 -11.62 16.77 4.49
N ALA A 222 -12.69 17.14 5.22
CA ALA A 222 -13.38 16.26 6.16
C ALA A 222 -14.22 15.16 5.49
N THR A 223 -14.55 15.31 4.19
CA THR A 223 -15.31 14.32 3.40
C THR A 223 -14.45 13.50 2.45
N ALA A 224 -13.14 13.76 2.40
CA ALA A 224 -12.26 13.03 1.51
C ALA A 224 -12.14 11.57 1.98
N ASN A 225 -12.13 10.64 1.04
CA ASN A 225 -11.92 9.24 1.37
C ASN A 225 -10.43 9.06 1.68
N ILE A 226 -10.11 8.69 2.92
CA ILE A 226 -8.74 8.48 3.37
C ILE A 226 -8.30 7.06 2.94
N PRO A 227 -7.11 6.88 2.33
CA PRO A 227 -6.68 5.58 1.82
C PRO A 227 -6.67 4.47 2.87
N THR A 228 -6.04 4.70 4.03
CA THR A 228 -5.99 3.68 5.09
C THR A 228 -7.37 3.43 5.73
N GLU A 229 -8.21 4.47 5.87
CA GLU A 229 -9.59 4.30 6.35
C GLU A 229 -10.40 3.40 5.42
N MET A 230 -10.31 3.63 4.10
CA MET A 230 -10.97 2.78 3.11
C MET A 230 -10.43 1.35 3.15
N ALA A 231 -9.12 1.19 3.30
CA ALA A 231 -8.53 -0.13 3.47
C ALA A 231 -9.08 -0.86 4.70
N MET A 232 -9.17 -0.19 5.85
CA MET A 232 -9.74 -0.80 7.07
C MET A 232 -11.21 -1.18 6.89
N LYS A 233 -12.02 -0.35 6.21
CA LYS A 233 -13.41 -0.70 5.88
C LYS A 233 -13.51 -1.95 5.00
N LEU A 234 -12.66 -2.07 3.98
CA LEU A 234 -12.65 -3.24 3.10
C LEU A 234 -12.24 -4.51 3.87
N ILE A 235 -11.21 -4.43 4.71
CA ILE A 235 -10.77 -5.53 5.58
C ILE A 235 -11.91 -5.98 6.50
N GLU A 236 -12.62 -5.02 7.10
CA GLU A 236 -13.77 -5.32 7.95
C GLU A 236 -14.88 -6.04 7.16
N GLU A 237 -15.20 -5.58 5.95
CA GLU A 237 -16.21 -6.21 5.08
C GLU A 237 -15.81 -7.62 4.64
N TRP A 238 -14.54 -7.86 4.32
CA TRP A 238 -14.03 -9.21 4.02
C TRP A 238 -14.10 -10.12 5.24
N GLY A 239 -13.78 -9.58 6.42
CA GLY A 239 -13.93 -10.29 7.68
C GLY A 239 -15.38 -10.71 7.97
N LYS A 240 -16.35 -9.83 7.72
CA LYS A 240 -17.79 -10.14 7.87
C LYS A 240 -18.25 -11.23 6.89
N ARG A 241 -17.65 -11.28 5.71
CA ARG A 241 -17.91 -12.30 4.68
C ARG A 241 -17.20 -13.62 4.93
N GLY A 242 -16.32 -13.68 5.93
CA GLY A 242 -15.54 -14.88 6.26
C GLY A 242 -14.43 -15.19 5.27
N TYR A 243 -13.99 -14.20 4.48
CA TYR A 243 -12.87 -14.39 3.56
C TYR A 243 -11.55 -14.55 4.34
N GLY A 244 -10.68 -15.42 3.84
CA GLY A 244 -9.34 -15.56 4.40
C GLY A 244 -8.50 -14.34 4.06
N MET A 245 -7.66 -13.90 5.00
CA MET A 245 -6.79 -12.74 4.81
C MET A 245 -5.42 -12.99 5.42
N ASP A 246 -4.40 -12.54 4.70
CA ASP A 246 -3.04 -12.45 5.19
C ASP A 246 -2.35 -11.21 4.61
N VAL A 247 -1.19 -10.84 5.17
CA VAL A 247 -0.49 -9.60 4.82
C VAL A 247 0.95 -9.84 4.40
N VAL A 248 1.34 -9.26 3.28
CA VAL A 248 2.72 -9.17 2.81
C VAL A 248 3.21 -7.74 2.99
N LEU A 249 4.35 -7.56 3.66
CA LEU A 249 5.03 -6.28 3.77
C LEU A 249 6.15 -6.20 2.73
N TYR A 250 5.96 -5.39 1.68
CA TYR A 250 7.04 -5.03 0.75
C TYR A 250 7.79 -3.82 1.30
N LYS A 251 9.02 -4.03 1.75
CA LYS A 251 9.82 -2.99 2.38
C LYS A 251 10.43 -2.04 1.35
N LYS A 252 10.40 -0.75 1.68
CA LYS A 252 11.11 0.28 0.96
C LYS A 252 12.59 -0.09 0.83
N TYR A 253 13.16 0.03 -0.37
CA TYR A 253 14.59 -0.07 -0.58
C TYR A 253 15.30 1.17 0.00
N GLY A 254 16.19 0.93 0.97
CA GLY A 254 16.90 2.00 1.68
C GLY A 254 17.94 2.73 0.81
N GLY A 255 18.41 2.10 -0.27
CA GLY A 255 19.50 2.62 -1.10
C GLY A 255 19.09 3.49 -2.30
N SER A 256 17.79 3.71 -2.57
CA SER A 256 17.36 4.40 -3.80
C SER A 256 17.87 5.85 -3.84
N THR A 257 18.80 6.13 -4.74
CA THR A 257 19.37 7.48 -4.92
C THR A 257 18.55 8.35 -5.88
N TYR A 258 17.52 7.78 -6.50
CA TYR A 258 16.67 8.48 -7.45
C TYR A 258 16.03 9.73 -6.84
N VAL A 259 16.15 10.84 -7.57
CA VAL A 259 15.48 12.11 -7.27
C VAL A 259 14.46 12.35 -8.35
N ASP A 260 13.19 12.47 -7.98
CA ASP A 260 12.14 12.78 -8.95
C ASP A 260 12.38 14.17 -9.59
N PRO A 261 12.65 14.24 -10.92
CA PRO A 261 12.87 15.49 -11.62
C PRO A 261 11.61 16.35 -11.69
N ARG A 262 10.44 15.82 -11.32
CA ARG A 262 9.15 16.51 -11.33
C ARG A 262 8.69 16.96 -9.94
N ALA A 263 9.32 16.47 -8.86
CA ALA A 263 8.99 16.91 -7.50
C ALA A 263 9.40 18.36 -7.24
N ASP A 264 8.53 19.14 -6.59
CA ASP A 264 8.82 20.54 -6.19
C ASP A 264 10.09 20.66 -5.35
N LYS A 265 10.29 19.71 -4.42
CA LYS A 265 11.53 19.60 -3.64
C LYS A 265 12.33 18.38 -4.10
N LYS A 266 13.55 18.64 -4.58
CA LYS A 266 14.52 17.60 -4.93
C LYS A 266 15.04 16.91 -3.67
N VAL A 267 14.59 15.69 -3.44
CA VAL A 267 15.00 14.80 -2.34
C VAL A 267 15.16 13.41 -2.94
N ALA A 268 16.25 12.72 -2.61
CA ALA A 268 16.43 11.34 -3.03
C ALA A 268 15.44 10.44 -2.29
N PHE A 269 14.98 9.38 -2.94
CA PHE A 269 13.98 8.50 -2.34
C PHE A 269 14.45 7.87 -1.05
N LYS A 270 15.72 7.48 -0.90
CA LYS A 270 16.29 7.01 0.37
C LYS A 270 16.00 7.95 1.56
N ASP A 271 16.02 9.26 1.32
CA ASP A 271 15.86 10.30 2.34
C ASP A 271 14.38 10.65 2.60
N LEU A 272 13.45 10.07 1.84
CA LEU A 272 12.02 10.23 2.08
C LEU A 272 11.57 9.40 3.30
N PRO A 273 10.84 10.00 4.26
CA PRO A 273 10.24 9.26 5.36
C PRO A 273 9.32 8.11 4.90
N ASN A 274 9.51 6.95 5.50
CA ASN A 274 8.70 5.76 5.28
C ASN A 274 7.69 5.59 6.43
N ARG A 275 6.58 6.33 6.38
CA ARG A 275 5.62 6.46 7.49
C ARG A 275 4.31 5.77 7.15
N PHE A 276 3.77 5.01 8.09
CA PHE A 276 2.41 4.45 7.97
C PHE A 276 1.38 5.57 7.73
N PRO A 277 0.37 5.41 6.86
CA PRO A 277 -0.56 6.47 6.52
C PRO A 277 -1.69 6.56 7.55
N SER A 278 -2.09 7.79 7.88
CA SER A 278 -3.15 8.04 8.88
C SER A 278 -4.46 7.41 8.42
N VAL A 279 -5.19 6.79 9.34
CA VAL A 279 -6.60 6.39 9.13
C VAL A 279 -7.58 7.55 9.38
N LEU A 280 -7.12 8.66 9.97
CA LEU A 280 -7.97 9.76 10.44
C LEU A 280 -7.85 11.04 9.60
N SER A 281 -6.82 11.14 8.78
CA SER A 281 -6.53 12.38 8.04
C SER A 281 -5.86 12.09 6.71
N LEU A 282 -6.09 13.00 5.74
CA LEU A 282 -5.29 13.04 4.52
C LEU A 282 -3.85 13.52 4.78
N ASP A 283 -3.58 14.18 5.90
CA ASP A 283 -2.23 14.59 6.28
C ASP A 283 -1.52 13.54 7.12
N PHE A 284 -0.21 13.46 6.95
CA PHE A 284 0.67 12.96 8.01
C PHE A 284 0.87 14.10 9.02
N ARG A 285 0.72 13.83 10.32
CA ARG A 285 1.09 14.83 11.33
C ARG A 285 2.56 15.22 11.11
N ARG A 286 2.77 16.51 10.86
CA ARG A 286 4.07 17.09 10.45
C ARG A 286 5.12 16.98 11.55
N GLU A 287 4.68 16.89 12.80
CA GLU A 287 5.51 16.75 14.00
C GLU A 287 5.67 15.28 14.38
N GLU A 288 6.92 14.89 14.61
CA GLU A 288 7.61 13.58 14.66
C GLU A 288 7.01 12.39 15.48
N GLY A 289 5.73 12.38 15.82
CA GLY A 289 5.15 11.27 16.58
C GLY A 289 4.62 10.13 15.69
N ALA A 290 5.10 8.90 15.89
CA ALA A 290 4.34 7.70 15.53
C ALA A 290 2.90 7.82 16.09
N TYR A 291 1.89 7.35 15.35
CA TYR A 291 0.51 7.45 15.80
C TYR A 291 0.29 6.79 17.16
N ARG A 292 -0.49 7.46 18.00
CA ARG A 292 -0.85 7.03 19.36
C ARG A 292 -2.36 6.92 19.57
N ASP A 293 -3.15 7.36 18.59
CA ASP A 293 -4.59 7.20 18.61
C ASP A 293 -4.99 5.75 18.36
N PHE A 294 -6.17 5.39 18.87
CA PHE A 294 -6.68 4.03 18.83
C PHE A 294 -6.77 3.49 17.40
N ASP A 295 -7.33 4.27 16.45
CA ASP A 295 -7.63 3.78 15.11
C ASP A 295 -6.34 3.45 14.32
N ASN A 296 -5.33 4.31 14.39
CA ASN A 296 -4.04 4.03 13.76
C ASN A 296 -3.30 2.87 14.43
N LEU A 297 -3.30 2.80 15.77
CA LEU A 297 -2.70 1.68 16.49
C LEU A 297 -3.40 0.36 16.14
N PHE A 298 -4.73 0.36 16.08
CA PHE A 298 -5.53 -0.78 15.68
C PHE A 298 -5.14 -1.25 14.27
N ALA A 299 -5.08 -0.35 13.29
CA ALA A 299 -4.70 -0.69 11.92
C ALA A 299 -3.29 -1.31 11.85
N MET A 300 -2.30 -0.68 12.49
CA MET A 300 -0.92 -1.20 12.50
C MET A 300 -0.81 -2.58 13.17
N TYR A 301 -1.52 -2.80 14.28
CA TYR A 301 -1.53 -4.08 15.00
C TYR A 301 -2.30 -5.16 14.26
N LEU A 302 -3.44 -4.82 13.65
CA LEU A 302 -4.22 -5.75 12.83
C LEU A 302 -3.39 -6.27 11.66
N LEU A 303 -2.77 -5.36 10.91
CA LEU A 303 -1.96 -5.70 9.74
C LEU A 303 -0.71 -6.52 10.13
N TYR A 304 -0.09 -6.23 11.28
CA TYR A 304 0.99 -7.06 11.81
C TYR A 304 0.50 -8.47 12.18
N ASN A 305 -0.63 -8.58 12.88
CA ASN A 305 -1.18 -9.86 13.30
C ASN A 305 -1.57 -10.75 12.11
N LEU A 306 -2.09 -10.14 11.04
CA LEU A 306 -2.37 -10.78 9.74
C LEU A 306 -1.10 -11.04 8.90
N GLY A 307 0.06 -10.52 9.29
CA GLY A 307 1.31 -10.66 8.54
C GLY A 307 1.70 -12.10 8.27
N LYS A 308 2.11 -12.40 7.04
CA LYS A 308 2.72 -13.68 6.66
C LYS A 308 4.16 -13.49 6.21
N TYR A 309 4.42 -12.53 5.33
CA TYR A 309 5.75 -12.29 4.77
C TYR A 309 6.21 -10.85 4.94
N SER A 310 7.53 -10.66 5.09
CA SER A 310 8.20 -9.41 4.69
C SER A 310 9.17 -9.67 3.54
N VAL A 311 9.06 -8.86 2.50
CA VAL A 311 9.90 -8.88 1.29
C VAL A 311 10.77 -7.65 1.30
N ARG A 312 12.07 -7.80 1.00
CA ARG A 312 12.99 -6.67 0.86
C ARG A 312 13.96 -6.89 -0.30
N VAL A 313 14.54 -5.79 -0.78
CA VAL A 313 15.78 -5.85 -1.57
C VAL A 313 16.95 -6.01 -0.60
N ASN A 314 17.78 -7.01 -0.82
CA ASN A 314 19.05 -7.17 -0.14
C ASN A 314 20.06 -6.16 -0.68
N GLU A 315 20.56 -5.24 0.15
CA GLU A 315 21.42 -4.14 -0.29
C GLU A 315 22.79 -4.59 -0.81
N ARG A 316 23.23 -5.83 -0.53
CA ARG A 316 24.51 -6.35 -1.02
C ARG A 316 24.36 -7.06 -2.35
N SER A 317 23.37 -7.95 -2.47
CA SER A 317 23.16 -8.72 -3.69
C SER A 317 22.26 -8.04 -4.72
N MET A 318 21.53 -6.98 -4.30
CA MET A 318 20.49 -6.32 -5.09
C MET A 318 19.35 -7.26 -5.54
N LEU A 319 19.23 -8.42 -4.92
CA LEU A 319 18.15 -9.39 -5.13
C LEU A 319 17.03 -9.18 -4.12
N LEU A 320 15.82 -9.58 -4.49
CA LEU A 320 14.69 -9.67 -3.56
C LEU A 320 14.83 -10.92 -2.69
N GLU A 321 14.42 -10.83 -1.43
CA GLU A 321 14.35 -11.95 -0.50
C GLU A 321 13.11 -11.87 0.40
N ILE A 322 12.65 -13.04 0.85
CA ILE A 322 11.74 -13.14 2.00
C ILE A 322 12.57 -12.98 3.26
N GLU A 323 12.50 -11.81 3.89
CA GLU A 323 13.28 -11.48 5.08
C GLU A 323 12.70 -12.17 6.33
N LYS A 324 11.36 -12.21 6.43
CA LYS A 324 10.67 -12.87 7.54
C LYS A 324 9.43 -13.58 7.05
N GLU A 325 9.11 -14.67 7.75
CA GLU A 325 7.88 -15.43 7.61
C GLU A 325 7.27 -15.65 9.00
N LYS A 326 5.94 -15.66 9.08
CA LYS A 326 5.20 -16.14 10.24
C LYS A 326 3.83 -16.66 9.82
N ASP A 327 3.18 -17.43 10.68
CA ASP A 327 1.79 -17.80 10.49
C ASP A 327 0.86 -16.60 10.73
N PRO A 328 -0.04 -16.27 9.79
CA PRO A 328 -1.03 -15.23 9.98
C PRO A 328 -2.12 -15.69 10.95
N MET A 329 -2.57 -14.80 11.84
CA MET A 329 -3.76 -15.05 12.65
C MET A 329 -5.02 -15.00 11.78
N THR A 330 -6.08 -15.70 12.19
CA THR A 330 -7.39 -15.49 11.56
C THR A 330 -7.87 -14.05 11.82
N TYR A 331 -8.67 -13.49 10.91
CA TYR A 331 -9.17 -12.12 11.08
C TYR A 331 -9.88 -11.86 12.42
N PRO A 332 -10.81 -12.72 12.90
CA PRO A 332 -11.48 -12.49 14.17
C PRO A 332 -10.50 -12.42 15.37
N GLU A 333 -9.50 -13.29 15.38
CA GLU A 333 -8.47 -13.32 16.43
C GLU A 333 -7.54 -12.11 16.35
N ALA A 334 -7.08 -11.79 15.14
CA ALA A 334 -6.22 -10.65 14.85
C ALA A 334 -6.89 -9.33 15.26
N ALA A 335 -8.17 -9.14 14.88
CA ALA A 335 -8.95 -7.96 15.22
C ALA A 335 -9.23 -7.85 16.72
N LYS A 336 -9.56 -8.98 17.39
CA LYS A 336 -9.75 -8.99 18.85
C LYS A 336 -8.47 -8.62 19.59
N LEU A 337 -7.33 -9.17 19.17
CA LEU A 337 -6.04 -8.86 19.79
C LEU A 337 -5.62 -7.41 19.51
N ALA A 338 -5.72 -6.95 18.26
CA ALA A 338 -5.43 -5.57 17.88
C ALA A 338 -6.28 -4.57 18.66
N THR A 339 -7.58 -4.85 18.83
CA THR A 339 -8.50 -4.01 19.62
C THR A 339 -8.04 -3.88 21.07
N ARG A 340 -7.73 -5.01 21.73
CA ARG A 340 -7.27 -4.99 23.14
C ARG A 340 -5.97 -4.21 23.30
N ASN A 341 -5.02 -4.45 22.40
CA ASN A 341 -3.71 -3.81 22.46
C ASN A 341 -3.81 -2.31 22.14
N ALA A 342 -4.50 -1.93 21.07
CA ALA A 342 -4.70 -0.53 20.68
C ALA A 342 -5.43 0.27 21.77
N ARG A 343 -6.44 -0.32 22.43
CA ARG A 343 -7.14 0.32 23.55
C ARG A 343 -6.19 0.57 24.72
N SER A 344 -5.49 -0.46 25.16
CA SER A 344 -4.52 -0.35 26.26
C SER A 344 -3.44 0.71 25.95
N ASP A 345 -2.87 0.65 24.75
CA ASP A 345 -1.72 1.49 24.40
C ASP A 345 -2.15 2.94 24.16
N SER A 346 -3.29 3.18 23.48
CA SER A 346 -3.82 4.55 23.31
C SER A 346 -4.21 5.21 24.63
N GLU A 347 -4.80 4.47 25.57
CA GLU A 347 -5.12 4.98 26.91
C GLU A 347 -3.85 5.35 27.69
N ASN A 348 -2.83 4.50 27.66
CA ASN A 348 -1.57 4.77 28.33
C ASN A 348 -0.83 5.96 27.71
N PHE A 349 -0.84 6.08 26.38
CA PHE A 349 -0.33 7.28 25.70
C PHE A 349 -1.08 8.55 26.14
N ARG A 350 -2.42 8.50 26.22
CA ARG A 350 -3.23 9.63 26.68
C ARG A 350 -2.92 10.05 28.11
N ARG A 351 -2.58 9.09 28.97
CA ARG A 351 -2.18 9.31 30.36
C ARG A 351 -0.74 9.81 30.52
N HIS A 352 0.05 9.86 29.44
CA HIS A 352 1.46 10.25 29.45
C HIS A 352 2.32 9.44 30.44
N ILE A 353 1.94 8.18 30.67
CA ILE A 353 2.70 7.28 31.55
C ILE A 353 3.78 6.56 30.74
N LEU A 354 4.86 6.17 31.41
CA LEU A 354 5.87 5.29 30.82
C LEU A 354 5.31 3.86 30.76
N PHE A 355 5.27 3.26 29.58
CA PHE A 355 4.83 1.88 29.39
C PHE A 355 5.46 1.26 28.14
N ARG A 356 5.45 -0.08 28.08
CA ARG A 356 5.80 -0.82 26.87
C ARG A 356 4.52 -1.06 26.05
N PRO A 357 4.47 -0.66 24.77
CA PRO A 357 3.36 -1.01 23.89
C PRO A 357 3.14 -2.52 23.85
N ARG A 358 1.88 -2.94 23.98
CA ARG A 358 1.49 -4.36 23.94
C ARG A 358 1.39 -4.88 22.52
N GLY A 359 0.99 -4.04 21.56
CA GLY A 359 0.94 -4.42 20.16
C GLY A 359 2.29 -4.22 19.45
N THR A 360 2.51 -5.01 18.40
CA THR A 360 3.65 -4.82 17.49
C THR A 360 3.15 -4.14 16.23
N LYS A 361 3.75 -3.01 15.84
CA LYS A 361 3.35 -2.30 14.62
C LYS A 361 4.00 -2.94 13.40
N ILE A 362 3.26 -3.00 12.31
CA ILE A 362 3.82 -3.38 11.01
C ILE A 362 4.85 -2.34 10.53
N GLY A 363 5.99 -2.81 9.99
CA GLY A 363 7.02 -1.94 9.40
C GLY A 363 7.99 -1.28 10.39
N GLU A 364 7.82 -1.43 11.70
CA GLU A 364 8.86 -1.03 12.66
C GLU A 364 10.06 -2.00 12.58
N THR A 365 11.28 -1.45 12.58
CA THR A 365 12.48 -2.24 12.86
C THR A 365 12.34 -2.84 14.28
N PRO A 366 12.74 -4.11 14.52
CA PRO A 366 12.64 -4.74 15.85
C PRO A 366 13.51 -4.11 16.94
N GLU A 367 14.13 -2.96 16.69
CA GLU A 367 14.95 -2.25 17.66
C GLU A 367 14.07 -1.61 18.73
N ASN A 368 13.71 -2.44 19.70
CA ASN A 368 13.31 -2.00 21.04
C ASN A 368 14.55 -1.51 21.81
N THR A 369 15.26 -0.50 21.29
CA THR A 369 16.46 0.09 21.94
C THR A 369 16.13 0.95 23.16
N HIS A 370 14.92 0.80 23.72
CA HIS A 370 14.56 1.27 25.05
C HIS A 370 14.02 0.10 25.93
N LEU A 371 14.80 -0.98 26.00
CA LEU A 371 14.98 -1.79 27.20
C LEU A 371 16.01 -1.01 28.04
N TYR A 372 15.86 -0.65 29.31
CA TYR A 372 15.43 -1.41 30.48
C TYR A 372 15.00 -0.42 31.57
N ASN A 373 13.93 -0.76 32.31
CA ASN A 373 13.82 -0.55 33.77
C ASN A 373 12.50 -1.20 34.22
N PHE A 374 12.54 -2.52 34.37
CA PHE A 374 11.66 -3.21 35.30
C PHE A 374 12.46 -3.37 36.59
N THR A 375 12.05 -2.67 37.66
CA THR A 375 12.15 -3.25 38.99
C THR A 375 10.83 -3.96 39.23
N ASP A 376 10.87 -5.29 39.12
CA ASP A 376 9.93 -6.14 39.84
C ASP A 376 10.10 -5.84 41.32
N ASP A 377 9.05 -5.29 41.95
CA ASP A 377 8.85 -5.44 43.38
C ASP A 377 7.35 -5.43 43.69
N GLY A 378 6.67 -6.41 43.09
CA GLY A 378 5.44 -6.98 43.64
C GLY A 378 5.77 -7.95 44.78
N THR A 379 6.56 -7.54 45.77
CA THR A 379 6.71 -8.30 47.01
C THR A 379 5.39 -8.22 47.77
N LYS A 380 4.53 -9.22 47.57
CA LYS A 380 3.53 -9.62 48.57
C LYS A 380 4.29 -9.98 49.85
N LYS A 381 4.40 -9.03 50.78
CA LYS A 381 4.57 -9.33 52.19
C LYS A 381 3.19 -9.65 52.76
N THR A 382 2.91 -10.94 52.89
CA THR A 382 1.92 -11.46 53.84
C THR A 382 2.65 -11.82 55.13
N THR A 383 2.41 -11.09 56.23
CA THR A 383 2.28 -11.52 57.65
C THR A 383 2.38 -10.32 58.61
N PRO A 384 1.90 -10.42 59.87
CA PRO A 384 1.42 -11.59 60.62
C PRO A 384 -0.04 -11.96 60.37
#